data_AF-A0A259PJC8-F1
#
_entry.id   AF-A0A259PJC8-F1
#
_cell.length_a   1.000
_cell.length_b   1.000
_cell.length_c   1.000
_cell.angle_alpha   90.00
_cell.angle_beta   90.00
_cell.angle_gamma   90.00
#
_symmetry.space_group_name_H-M   'P 1'
#
loop_
_entity.id
_entity.type
_entity.pdbx_description
1 polymer ?
#
loop_
_entity_poly.entity_id
_entity_poly.type
_entity_poly.pdbx_seq_one_letter_code
_entity_poly.pdbx_strand_id
1 'polypeptide(L)' 'MTDPEARLSPDALLAQVQQNDAQAHRGKLKIFFGASPGVGKTYAMLKAARRLREQGVDV' A
#
# COMPACT_ATOMS: atom_id res chain seq x y z
N MET A 1 -33.26 19.46 11.96
CA MET A 1 -32.92 18.05 12.27
C MET A 1 -31.58 17.80 11.63
N THR A 2 -30.51 18.11 12.36
CA THR A 2 -29.13 17.86 11.92
C THR A 2 -28.94 16.36 11.92
N ASP A 3 -28.86 15.74 10.75
CA ASP A 3 -28.41 14.34 10.66
C ASP A 3 -26.99 14.31 11.21
N PRO A 4 -26.74 13.66 12.35
CA PRO A 4 -25.40 13.47 12.84
C PRO A 4 -24.84 12.34 12.00
N GLU A 5 -24.27 12.64 10.82
CA GLU A 5 -23.36 11.71 10.14
C GLU A 5 -22.45 11.12 11.21
N ALA A 6 -22.55 9.79 11.34
CA ALA A 6 -22.17 9.03 12.51
C ALA A 6 -20.76 9.40 12.98
N ARG A 7 -20.67 10.28 14.00
CA ARG A 7 -19.42 10.48 14.72
C ARG A 7 -19.12 9.17 15.44
N LEU A 8 -18.21 8.40 14.86
CA LEU A 8 -17.62 7.24 15.50
C LEU A 8 -17.10 7.65 16.88
N SER A 9 -17.31 6.79 17.87
CA SER A 9 -16.71 7.01 19.19
C SER A 9 -15.19 7.10 19.05
N PRO A 10 -14.50 7.82 19.95
CA PRO A 10 -13.03 7.84 19.98
C PRO A 10 -12.41 6.44 19.96
N ASP A 11 -13.02 5.49 20.67
CA ASP A 11 -12.58 4.10 20.68
C ASP A 11 -12.76 3.41 19.33
N ALA A 12 -13.87 3.67 18.62
CA ALA A 12 -14.10 3.13 17.29
C ALA A 12 -13.12 3.71 16.26
N LEU A 13 -12.77 5.01 16.38
CA LEU A 13 -11.72 5.63 15.56
C LEU A 13 -10.35 5.01 15.84
N LEU A 14 -10.00 4.80 17.11
CA LEU A 14 -8.74 4.17 17.50
C LEU A 14 -8.65 2.73 16.98
N ALA A 15 -9.72 1.95 17.14
CA ALA A 15 -9.79 0.59 16.62
C ALA A 15 -9.60 0.55 15.10
N GLN A 16 -10.16 1.51 14.37
CA GLN A 16 -10.01 1.60 12.92
C GLN A 16 -8.58 1.94 12.50
N VAL A 17 -7.91 2.87 13.21
CA VAL A 17 -6.49 3.17 12.97
C VAL A 17 -5.63 1.93 13.22
N GLN A 18 -5.82 1.23 14.34
CA GLN A 18 -5.09 0.02 14.67
C GLN A 18 -5.28 -1.09 13.62
N GLN A 19 -6.51 -1.26 13.11
CA GLN A 19 -6.78 -2.21 12.03
C GLN A 19 -6.07 -1.81 10.72
N ASN A 20 -6.07 -0.53 10.38
CA ASN A 20 -5.38 -0.02 9.19
C ASN A 20 -3.87 -0.19 9.31
N ASP A 21 -3.31 0.08 10.48
CA ASP A 21 -1.88 -0.12 10.75
C ASP A 21 -1.53 -1.60 10.64
N ALA A 22 -2.31 -2.50 11.25
CA ALA A 22 -2.09 -3.94 11.13
C ALA A 22 -2.11 -4.43 9.67
N GLN A 23 -2.98 -3.87 8.83
CA GLN A 23 -2.99 -4.15 7.39
C GLN A 23 -1.80 -3.53 6.66
N ALA A 24 -1.36 -2.34 7.05
CA ALA A 24 -0.22 -1.65 6.45
C ALA A 24 1.12 -2.35 6.77
N HIS A 25 1.25 -2.97 7.94
CA HIS A 25 2.42 -3.76 8.32
C HIS A 25 2.60 -5.03 7.48
N ARG A 26 1.55 -5.48 6.77
CA ARG A 26 1.65 -6.63 5.88
C ARG A 26 2.37 -6.21 4.59
N GLY A 27 3.50 -6.88 4.30
CA GLY A 27 4.20 -6.71 3.02
C GLY A 27 3.31 -6.99 1.81
N LYS A 28 3.46 -6.18 0.75
CA LYS A 28 2.71 -6.32 -0.51
C LYS A 28 3.61 -6.88 -1.61
N LEU A 29 3.20 -8.01 -2.21
CA LEU A 29 3.88 -8.56 -3.39
C LEU A 29 3.36 -7.89 -4.67
N LYS A 30 4.23 -7.20 -5.40
CA LYS A 30 3.91 -6.61 -6.72
C LYS A 30 4.39 -7.54 -7.83
N ILE A 31 3.48 -7.98 -8.70
CA ILE A 31 3.77 -8.88 -9.82
C ILE A 31 3.80 -8.08 -11.13
N PHE A 32 4.88 -8.24 -11.91
CA PHE A 32 5.05 -7.60 -13.21
C PHE A 32 4.73 -8.59 -14.34
N PHE A 33 3.58 -8.43 -14.98
CA PHE A 33 3.14 -9.27 -16.09
C PHE A 33 3.72 -8.80 -17.44
N GLY A 34 3.77 -9.70 -18.43
CA GLY A 34 4.23 -9.38 -19.77
C GLY A 34 4.11 -10.55 -20.73
N ALA A 35 3.45 -10.32 -21.86
CA ALA A 35 2.94 -11.35 -22.78
C ALA A 35 3.96 -11.91 -23.79
N SER A 36 5.18 -11.35 -23.85
CA SER A 36 6.22 -11.80 -24.80
C SER A 36 7.62 -11.89 -24.14
N PRO A 37 8.55 -12.65 -24.75
CA PRO A 37 9.97 -12.61 -24.37
C PRO A 37 10.56 -11.21 -24.57
N GLY A 38 11.47 -10.79 -23.69
CA GLY A 38 12.18 -9.52 -23.86
C GLY A 38 11.38 -8.23 -23.56
N VAL A 39 10.10 -8.31 -23.17
CA VAL A 39 9.24 -7.12 -22.90
C VAL A 39 9.66 -6.26 -21.68
N GLY A 40 10.78 -6.60 -21.03
CA GLY A 40 11.37 -5.74 -20.00
C GLY A 40 10.78 -5.87 -18.60
N LYS A 41 10.13 -6.99 -18.24
CA LYS A 41 9.57 -7.22 -16.89
C LYS A 41 10.60 -6.98 -15.77
N THR A 42 11.82 -7.52 -15.94
CA THR A 42 12.93 -7.34 -15.00
C THR A 42 13.39 -5.88 -14.91
N TYR A 43 13.47 -5.19 -16.05
CA TYR A 43 13.83 -3.77 -16.07
C TYR A 43 12.77 -2.92 -15.35
N ALA A 44 11.48 -3.17 -15.60
CA ALA A 44 10.38 -2.50 -14.92
C ALA A 44 10.40 -2.76 -13.41
N MET A 45 10.65 -4.01 -13.00
CA MET A 45 10.82 -4.38 -11.60
C MET A 45 11.94 -3.59 -10.92
N LEU A 46 13.15 -3.60 -11.50
CA LEU A 46 14.30 -2.89 -10.93
C LEU A 46 14.11 -1.37 -10.92
N LYS A 47 13.48 -0.82 -11.97
CA LYS A 47 13.13 0.61 -12.02
C LYS A 47 12.16 1.01 -10.92
N ALA A 48 11.18 0.16 -10.60
CA ALA A 48 10.27 0.38 -9.49
C ALA A 48 10.99 0.30 -8.12
N ALA A 49 11.88 -0.67 -7.94
CA ALA A 49 12.67 -0.82 -6.71
C ALA A 49 13.58 0.40 -6.47
N ARG A 50 14.25 0.92 -7.50
CA ARG A 50 15.07 2.14 -7.39
C ARG A 50 14.27 3.34 -6.91
N ARG A 51 13.06 3.54 -7.43
CA ARG A 51 12.16 4.62 -7.00
C ARG A 51 11.72 4.47 -5.55
N LEU A 52 11.43 3.25 -5.10
CA LEU A 52 11.08 2.98 -3.70
C LEU A 52 12.27 3.29 -2.77
N ARG A 53 13.48 2.90 -3.19
CA ARG A 53 14.70 3.23 -2.45
C ARG A 53 14.96 4.75 -2.40
N GLU A 54 14.70 5.48 -3.49
CA GLU A 54 14.77 6.95 -3.52
C GLU A 54 13.74 7.62 -2.59
N GLN A 55 12.62 6.94 -2.30
CA GLN A 55 11.61 7.37 -1.33
C GLN A 55 11.94 6.96 0.12
N GLY A 56 13.11 6.35 0.36
CA GLY A 56 13.51 5.87 1.68
C GLY A 56 12.78 4.60 2.13
N VAL A 57 12.13 3.89 1.22
CA VAL A 57 11.52 2.58 1.51
C VAL A 57 12.60 1.51 1.46
N ASP A 58 12.66 0.68 2.50
CA ASP A 58 13.53 -0.50 2.54
C ASP A 58 12.97 -1.59 1.59
N VAL A 59 13.72 -1.91 0.53
CA VAL A 59 13.33 -2.80 -0.58
C VAL A 59 14.47 -3.68 -1.06
#